data_AF-A0A4Q3DC47-F1
#
_entry.id   AF-A0A4Q3DC47-F1
#
_cell.length_a   1.000
_cell.length_b   1.000
_cell.length_c   1.000
_cell.angle_alpha   90.00
_cell.angle_beta   90.00
_cell.angle_gamma   90.00
#
_symmetry.space_group_name_H-M   'P 1'
#
loop_
_entity.id
_entity.type
_entity.pdbx_description
1 polymer ?
#
loop_
_entity_poly.entity_id
_entity_poly.type
_entity_poly.pdbx_seq_one_letter_code
_entity_poly.pdbx_strand_id
1 'polypeptide(L)'
;MQLLSSIALAAALVTAPAAFAQTAPQTAPSTAQTAATVSDAEISQFATAAVAAGKINADAAVPAAEKTAKIVEAITATGLTAERFNQIAQAVQADPALEKRVQDAAKQLPAG
;
A
#
# COMPACT_ATOMS: atom_id res chain seq x y z
N MET A 1 -19.86 -41.72 28.14
CA MET A 1 -19.64 -41.35 29.55
C MET A 1 -19.92 -39.85 29.65
N GLN A 2 -21.09 -39.48 30.17
CA GLN A 2 -21.29 -39.04 31.56
C GLN A 2 -20.71 -37.63 31.79
N LEU A 3 -21.41 -36.59 32.28
CA LEU A 3 -22.76 -36.42 32.83
C LEU A 3 -23.17 -34.93 32.69
N LEU A 4 -24.47 -34.73 32.48
CA LEU A 4 -25.40 -33.72 33.00
C LEU A 4 -24.94 -32.36 33.57
N SER A 5 -25.83 -31.40 33.32
CA SER A 5 -26.33 -30.34 34.21
C SER A 5 -25.96 -28.93 33.76
N SER A 6 -26.85 -28.25 33.05
CA SER A 6 -27.92 -27.39 33.61
C SER A 6 -27.32 -26.13 34.23
N ILE A 7 -27.69 -24.94 33.72
CA ILE A 7 -28.26 -23.83 34.50
C ILE A 7 -28.78 -22.75 33.54
N ALA A 8 -30.07 -22.48 33.74
CA ALA A 8 -30.81 -21.22 33.58
C ALA A 8 -30.65 -20.38 32.31
N LEU A 9 -31.69 -20.49 31.50
CA LEU A 9 -32.30 -19.40 30.74
C LEU A 9 -32.53 -18.17 31.63
N ALA A 10 -31.91 -17.04 31.27
CA ALA A 10 -32.38 -15.71 31.64
C ALA A 10 -32.32 -14.83 30.39
N ALA A 11 -33.49 -14.65 29.77
CA ALA A 11 -33.70 -13.67 28.72
C ALA A 11 -33.67 -12.27 29.33
N ALA A 12 -32.66 -11.48 28.97
CA ALA A 12 -32.72 -10.03 29.09
C ALA A 12 -32.72 -9.45 27.67
N LEU A 13 -33.89 -9.01 27.20
CA LEU A 13 -34.02 -8.16 26.03
C LEU A 13 -33.40 -6.79 26.39
N VAL A 14 -32.16 -6.56 25.97
CA VAL A 14 -31.59 -5.22 25.87
C VAL A 14 -31.54 -4.86 24.39
N THR A 15 -32.47 -4.02 23.96
CA THR A 15 -32.32 -3.27 22.71
C THR A 15 -31.41 -2.08 23.00
N ALA A 16 -30.10 -2.29 22.87
CA ALA A 16 -29.13 -1.20 22.80
C ALA A 16 -28.77 -0.98 21.32
N PRO A 17 -28.72 0.26 20.81
CA PRO A 17 -28.21 0.50 19.48
C PRO A 17 -26.74 0.06 19.45
N ALA A 18 -26.43 -0.82 18.50
CA ALA A 18 -25.07 -1.19 18.17
C ALA A 18 -24.31 0.08 17.75
N ALA A 19 -23.46 0.59 18.64
CA ALA A 19 -22.46 1.58 18.29
C ALA A 19 -21.24 1.36 19.18
N PHE A 20 -20.23 0.73 18.58
CA PHE A 20 -18.85 0.61 19.09
C PHE A 20 -18.64 -0.37 20.25
N ALA A 21 -18.81 -1.67 19.96
CA ALA A 21 -17.95 -2.66 20.59
C ALA A 21 -16.49 -2.25 20.34
N GLN A 22 -15.70 -2.18 21.41
CA GLN A 22 -14.28 -1.88 21.41
C GLN A 22 -13.55 -2.71 20.36
N THR A 23 -13.27 -2.11 19.21
CA THR A 23 -12.21 -2.55 18.34
C THR A 23 -10.90 -2.26 19.07
N ALA A 24 -10.21 -3.32 19.48
CA ALA A 24 -8.78 -3.24 19.77
C ALA A 24 -8.10 -2.44 18.63
N PRO A 25 -7.04 -1.66 18.89
CA PRO A 25 -6.24 -1.09 17.81
C PRO A 25 -5.63 -2.24 17.01
N GLN A 26 -6.33 -2.70 15.98
CA GLN A 26 -5.70 -3.43 14.90
C GLN A 26 -4.91 -2.38 14.14
N THR A 27 -3.63 -2.26 14.48
CA THR A 27 -2.65 -1.48 13.73
C THR A 27 -2.38 -2.20 12.40
N ALA A 28 -3.40 -2.28 11.54
CA ALA A 28 -3.14 -2.40 10.12
C ALA A 28 -2.47 -1.08 9.70
N PRO A 29 -1.37 -1.11 8.93
CA PRO A 29 -0.81 0.12 8.39
C PRO A 29 -1.91 0.82 7.60
N SER A 30 -2.38 1.96 8.12
CA SER A 30 -3.42 2.73 7.48
C SER A 30 -2.82 3.34 6.22
N THR A 31 -3.18 2.82 5.06
CA THR A 31 -2.75 3.33 3.75
C THR A 31 -3.03 4.84 3.61
N ALA A 32 -4.10 5.33 4.22
CA ALA A 32 -4.42 6.76 4.33
C ALA A 32 -3.38 7.57 5.12
N GLN A 33 -2.79 7.01 6.18
CA GLN A 33 -1.73 7.67 6.95
C GLN A 33 -0.37 7.61 6.21
N THR A 34 -0.19 6.62 5.34
CA THR A 34 0.97 6.56 4.44
C THR A 34 0.85 7.62 3.35
N ALA A 35 -0.32 7.80 2.74
CA ALA A 35 -0.57 8.85 1.75
C ALA A 35 -0.28 10.26 2.30
N ALA A 36 -0.71 10.53 3.54
CA ALA A 36 -0.44 11.81 4.21
C ALA A 36 1.03 12.07 4.53
N THR A 37 1.88 11.04 4.54
CA THR A 37 3.31 11.15 4.86
C THR A 37 4.23 11.04 3.65
N VAL A 38 3.69 10.87 2.43
CA VAL A 38 4.52 10.87 1.21
C VAL A 38 4.99 12.28 0.88
N SER A 39 6.31 12.48 0.93
CA SER A 39 6.98 13.73 0.57
C SER A 39 7.12 13.93 -0.94
N ASP A 40 7.32 15.16 -1.40
CA ASP A 40 7.56 15.44 -2.83
C ASP A 40 8.82 14.74 -3.38
N ALA A 41 9.84 14.56 -2.54
CA ALA A 41 11.03 13.79 -2.90
C ALA A 41 10.67 12.32 -3.19
N GLU A 42 9.90 11.68 -2.31
CA GLU A 42 9.43 10.31 -2.51
C GLU A 42 8.51 10.18 -3.73
N ILE A 43 7.69 11.20 -4.02
CA ILE A 43 6.86 11.25 -5.23
C ILE A 43 7.73 11.26 -6.48
N SER A 44 8.78 12.10 -6.52
CA SER A 44 9.71 12.15 -7.65
C SER A 44 10.50 10.84 -7.80
N GLN A 45 10.96 10.26 -6.69
CA GLN A 45 11.67 8.98 -6.71
C GLN A 45 10.76 7.84 -7.17
N PHE A 46 9.51 7.81 -6.69
CA PHE A 46 8.51 6.83 -7.07
C PHE A 46 8.17 6.94 -8.56
N ALA A 47 7.93 8.15 -9.07
CA ALA A 47 7.68 8.38 -10.48
C ALA A 47 8.86 7.91 -11.35
N THR A 48 10.10 8.25 -10.94
CA THR A 48 11.32 7.80 -11.64
C THR A 48 11.43 6.27 -11.66
N ALA A 49 11.23 5.64 -10.51
CA ALA A 49 11.28 4.19 -10.37
C ALA A 49 10.18 3.49 -11.19
N ALA A 50 8.97 4.03 -11.20
CA ALA A 50 7.86 3.48 -11.98
C ALA A 50 8.13 3.54 -13.49
N VAL A 51 8.69 4.64 -13.99
CA VAL A 51 9.12 4.77 -15.40
C VAL A 51 10.22 3.76 -15.72
N ALA A 52 11.25 3.65 -14.87
CA ALA A 52 12.34 2.70 -15.07
C ALA A 52 11.85 1.24 -15.05
N ALA A 53 11.00 0.88 -14.08
CA ALA A 53 10.38 -0.42 -13.97
C ALA A 53 9.50 -0.75 -15.19
N GLY A 54 8.76 0.25 -15.71
CA GLY A 54 7.98 0.13 -16.94
C GLY A 54 8.87 -0.15 -18.16
N LYS A 55 9.99 0.59 -18.30
CA LYS A 55 10.97 0.37 -19.37
C LYS A 55 11.57 -1.04 -19.31
N ILE A 56 11.98 -1.51 -18.14
CA ILE A 56 12.53 -2.87 -17.94
C ILE A 56 11.48 -3.93 -18.26
N ASN A 57 10.22 -3.71 -17.85
CA ASN A 57 9.13 -4.63 -18.18
C ASN A 57 8.85 -4.70 -19.68
N ALA A 58 8.89 -3.56 -20.37
CA ALA A 58 8.69 -3.48 -21.82
C ALA A 58 9.90 -3.97 -22.64
N ASP A 59 11.09 -4.00 -22.04
CA ASP A 59 12.31 -4.46 -22.70
C ASP A 59 12.24 -5.97 -23.00
N ALA A 60 12.24 -6.32 -24.29
CA ALA A 60 12.24 -7.70 -24.76
C ALA A 60 13.63 -8.35 -24.71
N ALA A 61 14.70 -7.55 -24.61
CA ALA A 61 16.06 -8.05 -24.47
C ALA A 61 16.38 -8.52 -23.03
N VAL A 62 15.61 -8.08 -22.04
CA VAL A 62 15.75 -8.54 -20.65
C VAL A 62 14.97 -9.85 -20.46
N PRO A 63 15.62 -10.95 -20.07
CA PRO A 63 14.92 -12.21 -19.76
C PRO A 63 13.91 -12.03 -18.63
N ALA A 64 12.75 -12.68 -18.73
CA ALA A 64 11.68 -12.55 -17.73
C ALA A 64 12.15 -12.88 -16.29
N ALA A 65 13.06 -13.85 -16.14
CA ALA A 65 13.67 -14.21 -14.86
C ALA A 65 14.52 -13.09 -14.24
N GLU A 66 15.09 -12.21 -15.06
CA GLU A 66 15.94 -11.09 -14.62
C GLU A 66 15.16 -9.79 -14.41
N LYS A 67 13.97 -9.64 -15.00
CA LYS A 67 13.17 -8.42 -14.94
C LYS A 67 12.89 -8.00 -13.50
N THR A 68 12.44 -8.91 -12.65
CA THR A 68 12.13 -8.62 -11.25
C THR A 68 13.35 -8.07 -10.51
N ALA A 69 14.52 -8.68 -10.69
CA ALA A 69 15.75 -8.22 -10.06
C ALA A 69 16.14 -6.81 -10.54
N LYS A 70 16.08 -6.56 -11.85
CA LYS A 70 16.37 -5.24 -12.42
C LYS A 70 15.37 -4.17 -12.01
N ILE A 71 14.09 -4.51 -11.85
CA ILE A 71 13.07 -3.58 -11.34
C ILE A 71 13.38 -3.19 -9.90
N VAL A 72 13.73 -4.16 -9.04
CA VAL A 72 14.11 -3.88 -7.65
C VAL A 72 15.36 -3.01 -7.60
N GLU A 73 16.36 -3.28 -8.43
CA GLU A 73 17.55 -2.44 -8.56
C GLU A 73 17.23 -1.02 -9.04
N ALA A 74 16.34 -0.87 -10.02
CA ALA A 74 15.90 0.44 -10.49
C ALA A 74 15.16 1.22 -9.41
N ILE A 75 14.36 0.55 -8.57
CA ILE A 75 13.71 1.17 -7.41
C ILE A 75 14.77 1.63 -6.40
N THR A 76 15.71 0.76 -6.02
CA THR A 76 16.73 1.12 -5.02
C THR A 76 17.71 2.18 -5.50
N ALA A 77 17.98 2.26 -6.80
CA ALA A 77 18.80 3.32 -7.40
C ALA A 77 18.19 4.73 -7.23
N THR A 78 16.87 4.85 -7.02
CA THR A 78 16.23 6.13 -6.73
C THR A 78 16.35 6.57 -5.26
N GLY A 79 16.88 5.70 -4.39
CA GLY A 79 16.92 5.92 -2.94
C GLY A 79 15.68 5.39 -2.21
N LEU A 80 14.70 4.84 -2.93
CA LEU A 80 13.55 4.15 -2.33
C LEU A 80 13.87 2.69 -2.02
N THR A 81 13.31 2.16 -0.94
CA THR A 81 13.25 0.71 -0.75
C THR A 81 12.10 0.12 -1.56
N ALA A 82 12.18 -1.16 -1.93
CA ALA A 82 11.08 -1.85 -2.60
C ALA A 82 9.79 -1.87 -1.76
N GLU A 83 9.92 -1.99 -0.44
CA GLU A 83 8.79 -1.87 0.49
C GLU A 83 8.15 -0.48 0.41
N ARG A 84 8.96 0.58 0.45
CA ARG A 84 8.45 1.94 0.40
C ARG A 84 7.78 2.26 -0.94
N PHE A 85 8.36 1.78 -2.04
CA PHE A 85 7.74 1.87 -3.36
C PHE A 85 6.34 1.22 -3.36
N ASN A 86 6.20 0.00 -2.83
CA ASN A 86 4.90 -0.68 -2.76
C ASN A 86 3.90 0.02 -1.84
N GLN A 87 4.36 0.62 -0.74
CA GLN A 87 3.51 1.43 0.15
C GLN A 87 2.99 2.68 -0.56
N ILE A 88 3.87 3.39 -1.28
CA ILE A 88 3.49 4.57 -2.07
C ILE A 88 2.55 4.15 -3.21
N ALA A 89 2.81 3.02 -3.88
CA ALA A 89 1.91 2.50 -4.92
C ALA A 89 0.49 2.24 -4.41
N GLN A 90 0.35 1.69 -3.20
CA GLN A 90 -0.95 1.49 -2.57
C GLN A 90 -1.59 2.82 -2.13
N ALA A 91 -0.79 3.74 -1.57
CA ALA A 91 -1.25 5.07 -1.19
C ALA A 91 -1.76 5.87 -2.40
N VAL A 92 -1.05 5.81 -3.52
CA VAL A 92 -1.43 6.43 -4.80
C VAL A 92 -2.77 5.90 -5.30
N GLN A 93 -3.00 4.59 -5.22
CA GLN A 93 -4.28 3.99 -5.59
C GLN A 93 -5.44 4.40 -4.65
N ALA A 94 -5.13 4.68 -3.39
CA ALA A 94 -6.12 5.06 -2.38
C ALA A 94 -6.39 6.58 -2.33
N ASP A 95 -5.48 7.41 -2.86
CA ASP A 95 -5.55 8.87 -2.79
C ASP A 95 -5.40 9.51 -4.19
N PRO A 96 -6.50 9.98 -4.79
CA PRO A 96 -6.50 10.65 -6.10
C PRO A 96 -5.66 11.93 -6.15
N ALA A 97 -5.47 12.63 -5.02
CA ALA A 97 -4.63 13.82 -4.99
C ALA A 97 -3.14 13.44 -5.06
N LEU A 98 -2.75 12.38 -4.36
CA LEU A 98 -1.41 11.82 -4.46
C LEU A 98 -1.14 11.27 -5.87
N GLU A 99 -2.12 10.59 -6.47
CA GLU A 99 -2.03 10.11 -7.85
C GLU A 99 -1.73 11.26 -8.84
N LYS A 100 -2.44 12.39 -8.74
CA LYS A 100 -2.15 13.57 -9.57
C LYS A 100 -0.72 14.08 -9.38
N ARG A 101 -0.25 14.17 -8.14
CA ARG A 101 1.12 14.63 -7.86
C ARG A 101 2.17 13.71 -8.48
N VAL A 102 1.98 12.39 -8.40
CA VAL A 102 2.85 11.41 -9.06
C VAL A 102 2.80 11.56 -10.58
N GLN A 103 1.61 11.73 -11.18
CA GLN A 103 1.48 11.95 -12.62
C GLN A 103 2.18 13.23 -13.08
N ASP A 104 2.06 14.31 -12.32
CA ASP A 104 2.71 15.58 -12.64
C ASP A 104 4.22 15.49 -12.49
N ALA A 105 4.71 14.85 -11.42
CA ALA A 105 6.14 14.54 -11.28
C ALA A 105 6.65 13.70 -12.45
N ALA A 106 5.89 12.70 -12.89
CA ALA A 106 6.25 11.86 -14.04
C ALA A 106 6.35 12.64 -15.35
N LYS A 107 5.48 13.65 -15.58
CA LYS A 107 5.56 14.55 -16.75
C LYS A 107 6.77 15.48 -16.71
N GLN A 108 7.25 15.81 -15.51
CA GLN A 108 8.42 16.65 -15.29
C GLN A 108 9.74 15.89 -15.39
N LEU A 109 9.69 14.55 -15.39
CA LEU A 109 10.88 13.75 -15.63
C LEU A 109 11.43 14.08 -17.03
N PRO A 110 12.74 14.35 -17.15
CA PRO A 110 13.34 14.52 -18.46
C PRO A 110 13.07 13.24 -19.27
N ALA A 111 12.68 13.43 -20.54
CA ALA A 111 12.56 12.34 -21.49
C ALA A 111 13.97 11.79 -21.78
N GLY A 112 14.47 10.96 -20.87
CA GLY A 112 15.68 10.17 -21.04
C GLY A 112 15.41 8.89 -21.81
#